data_AF-A0A2P4X7E6-F1
#
_entry.id   AF-A0A2P4X7E6-F1
#
_cell.length_a   1.000
_cell.length_b   1.000
_cell.length_c   1.000
_cell.angle_alpha   90.00
_cell.angle_beta   90.00
_cell.angle_gamma   90.00
#
_symmetry.space_group_name_H-M   'P 1'
#
loop_
_entity.id
_entity.type
_entity.pdbx_description
1 polymer ?
#
loop_
_entity_poly.entity_id
_entity_poly.type
_entity_poly.pdbx_seq_one_letter_code
_entity_poly.pdbx_strand_id
1 'polypeptide(L)'
;MVWAGFSAQGKTKIAFLTGWQNSEDYIYTVSEFLLPYAHLHYGTEFIYQQDGASIHTSKASLEFLQEQGVQVLEWTPRSPDLNPIENLWSILTRRVYHNGRQFNSVAELRVAIEAAWEGIDSKILRSLVDSMPRRCQEVIEKNGNKTHY
;
A
#
# COMPACT_ATOMS: atom_id res chain seq x y z
N MET A 1 3.02 7.32 11.70
CA MET A 1 3.08 6.27 10.67
C MET A 1 2.27 6.76 9.47
N VAL A 2 2.45 6.19 8.28
CA VAL A 2 1.63 6.51 7.10
C VAL A 2 1.02 5.23 6.54
N TRP A 3 -0.15 5.37 5.92
CA TRP A 3 -0.80 4.30 5.15
C TRP A 3 -1.23 4.85 3.79
N ALA A 4 -1.14 4.03 2.76
CA ALA A 4 -1.74 4.31 1.46
C ALA A 4 -1.99 3.00 0.71
N GLY A 5 -2.83 3.07 -0.32
CA GLY A 5 -3.00 2.04 -1.33
C GLY A 5 -2.75 2.60 -2.72
N PHE A 6 -2.49 1.72 -3.68
CA PHE A 6 -2.39 2.12 -5.09
C PHE A 6 -2.76 1.00 -6.04
N SER A 7 -2.98 1.36 -7.29
CA SER A 7 -3.21 0.45 -8.41
C SER A 7 -2.65 1.05 -9.71
N ALA A 8 -2.79 0.36 -10.84
CA ALA A 8 -2.34 0.87 -12.13
C ALA A 8 -3.12 2.12 -12.62
N GLN A 9 -4.31 2.37 -12.05
CA GLN A 9 -5.13 3.55 -12.37
C GLN A 9 -4.72 4.78 -11.56
N GLY A 10 -4.16 4.60 -10.36
CA GLY A 10 -3.94 5.70 -9.44
C GLY A 10 -3.57 5.23 -8.04
N LYS A 11 -3.82 6.10 -7.07
CA LYS A 11 -3.44 5.89 -5.69
C LYS A 11 -4.43 6.54 -4.74
N THR A 12 -4.58 5.98 -3.54
CA THR A 12 -5.40 6.58 -2.49
C THR A 12 -4.81 7.92 -2.05
N LYS A 13 -5.57 8.69 -1.29
CA LYS A 13 -4.97 9.70 -0.41
C LYS A 13 -4.04 9.00 0.59
N ILE A 14 -2.97 9.69 0.99
CA ILE A 14 -2.09 9.19 2.05
C ILE A 14 -2.70 9.49 3.42
N ALA A 15 -2.77 8.49 4.29
CA ALA A 15 -3.29 8.61 5.65
C ALA A 15 -2.13 8.78 6.64
N PHE A 16 -2.24 9.76 7.56
CA PHE A 16 -1.30 9.93 8.66
C PHE A 16 -1.84 9.32 9.94
N LEU A 17 -1.25 8.19 10.32
CA LEU A 17 -1.67 7.41 11.47
C LEU A 17 -0.93 7.84 12.73
N THR A 18 -1.66 7.94 13.85
CA THR A 18 -1.16 8.40 15.15
C THR A 18 -1.11 7.26 16.16
N GLY A 19 0.04 7.10 16.81
CA GLY A 19 0.21 6.09 17.86
C GLY A 19 0.24 4.67 17.32
N TRP A 20 -0.03 3.72 18.22
CA TRP A 20 -0.21 2.31 17.90
C TRP A 20 -1.53 2.11 17.18
N GLN A 21 -1.59 1.15 16.25
CA GLN A 21 -2.81 0.84 15.51
C GLN A 21 -3.34 -0.52 15.91
N ASN A 22 -4.65 -0.59 16.10
CA ASN A 22 -5.39 -1.83 16.31
C ASN A 22 -6.25 -2.15 15.08
N SER A 23 -7.08 -3.19 15.19
CA SER A 23 -7.95 -3.64 14.11
C SER A 23 -9.07 -2.66 13.78
N GLU A 24 -9.59 -1.90 14.75
CA GLU A 24 -10.60 -0.86 14.54
C GLU A 24 -10.00 0.35 13.79
N ASP A 25 -8.78 0.77 14.18
CA ASP A 25 -8.04 1.82 13.46
C ASP A 25 -7.77 1.42 12.01
N TYR A 26 -7.45 0.14 11.79
CA TYR A 26 -7.25 -0.40 10.45
C TYR A 26 -8.55 -0.41 9.64
N ILE A 27 -9.66 -0.88 10.23
CA ILE A 27 -10.98 -0.86 9.60
C ILE A 27 -11.36 0.57 9.19
N TYR A 28 -11.16 1.55 10.08
CA TYR A 28 -11.37 2.96 9.77
C TYR A 28 -10.50 3.41 8.59
N THR A 29 -9.21 3.07 8.60
CA THR A 29 -8.29 3.43 7.52
C THR A 29 -8.73 2.86 6.16
N VAL A 30 -9.14 1.59 6.13
CA VAL A 30 -9.66 0.94 4.91
C VAL A 30 -10.97 1.60 4.47
N SER A 31 -11.90 1.83 5.40
CA SER A 31 -13.19 2.48 5.15
C SER A 31 -13.04 3.87 4.52
N GLU A 32 -12.14 4.69 5.06
CA GLU A 32 -12.06 6.10 4.68
C GLU A 32 -11.09 6.37 3.53
N PHE A 33 -10.10 5.50 3.31
CA PHE A 33 -9.05 5.74 2.32
C PHE A 33 -9.04 4.72 1.17
N LEU A 34 -9.25 3.43 1.47
CA LEU A 34 -9.26 2.40 0.43
C LEU A 34 -10.58 2.38 -0.34
N LEU A 35 -11.70 2.17 0.36
CA LEU A 35 -12.99 1.90 -0.28
C LEU A 35 -13.47 3.05 -1.17
N PRO A 36 -13.37 4.34 -0.79
CA PRO A 36 -13.81 5.43 -1.65
C PRO A 36 -12.99 5.51 -2.94
N TYR A 37 -11.68 5.25 -2.85
CA TYR A 37 -10.81 5.15 -4.01
C TYR A 37 -11.18 3.94 -4.88
N ALA A 38 -11.30 2.75 -4.29
CA ALA A 38 -11.58 1.52 -5.02
C ALA A 38 -12.95 1.60 -5.73
N HIS A 39 -13.99 2.05 -5.03
CA HIS A 39 -15.33 2.23 -5.61
C HIS A 39 -15.35 3.25 -6.74
N LEU A 40 -14.61 4.36 -6.62
CA LEU A 40 -14.53 5.37 -7.68
C LEU A 40 -13.89 4.84 -8.97
N HIS A 41 -12.86 3.98 -8.85
CA HIS A 41 -12.05 3.55 -9.99
C HIS A 41 -12.39 2.15 -10.53
N TYR A 42 -12.99 1.31 -9.71
CA TYR A 42 -13.23 -0.11 -9.99
C TYR A 42 -14.64 -0.58 -9.63
N GLY A 43 -15.48 0.28 -9.05
CA GLY A 43 -16.75 -0.16 -8.47
C GLY A 43 -16.51 -1.20 -7.39
N THR A 44 -17.27 -2.29 -7.42
CA THR A 44 -17.14 -3.41 -6.47
C THR A 44 -16.27 -4.56 -7.01
N GLU A 45 -15.76 -4.45 -8.24
CA GLU A 45 -15.00 -5.52 -8.90
C GLU A 45 -13.49 -5.28 -8.79
N PHE A 46 -12.94 -5.53 -7.59
CA PHE A 46 -11.50 -5.46 -7.36
C PHE A 46 -11.04 -6.51 -6.33
N ILE A 47 -9.74 -6.81 -6.38
CA ILE A 47 -9.06 -7.63 -5.38
C ILE A 47 -8.16 -6.73 -4.55
N TYR A 48 -8.31 -6.77 -3.24
CA TYR A 48 -7.49 -6.02 -2.31
C TYR A 48 -6.31 -6.86 -1.82
N GLN A 49 -5.10 -6.35 -2.01
CA GLN A 49 -3.88 -6.94 -1.49
C GLN A 49 -3.48 -6.22 -0.19
N GLN A 50 -3.30 -7.00 0.90
CA GLN A 50 -2.77 -6.54 2.18
C GLN A 50 -1.71 -7.54 2.67
N ASP A 51 -0.81 -7.10 3.56
CA ASP A 51 0.14 -8.02 4.19
C ASP A 51 -0.49 -8.83 5.35
N GLY A 52 0.28 -9.76 5.91
CA GLY A 52 -0.14 -10.62 7.00
C GLY A 52 -0.02 -10.02 8.41
N ALA A 53 -0.03 -8.69 8.58
CA ALA A 53 0.00 -8.09 9.91
C ALA A 53 -1.22 -8.54 10.75
N SER A 54 -1.02 -8.74 12.05
CA SER A 54 -2.05 -9.31 12.94
C SER A 54 -3.34 -8.48 12.97
N ILE A 55 -3.24 -7.17 12.81
CA ILE A 55 -4.42 -6.29 12.74
C ILE A 55 -5.17 -6.45 11.41
N HIS A 56 -4.47 -6.71 10.29
CA HIS A 56 -5.08 -6.91 8.96
C HIS A 56 -5.77 -8.27 8.83
N THR A 57 -5.21 -9.30 9.47
CA THR A 57 -5.74 -10.67 9.50
C THR A 57 -6.59 -10.95 10.74
N SER A 58 -6.93 -9.92 11.51
CA SER A 58 -7.81 -10.07 12.67
C SER A 58 -9.20 -10.51 12.23
N LYS A 59 -9.93 -11.19 13.11
CA LYS A 59 -11.32 -11.57 12.85
C LYS A 59 -12.16 -10.35 12.45
N ALA A 60 -12.07 -9.27 13.21
CA ALA A 60 -12.83 -8.03 12.97
C ALA A 60 -12.52 -7.43 11.58
N SER A 61 -11.25 -7.38 11.18
CA SER A 61 -10.87 -6.76 9.89
C SER A 61 -11.27 -7.63 8.70
N LEU A 62 -11.17 -8.96 8.83
CA LEU A 62 -11.61 -9.88 7.78
C LEU A 62 -13.14 -9.90 7.65
N GLU A 63 -13.88 -9.90 8.76
CA GLU A 63 -15.35 -9.80 8.76
C GLU A 63 -15.80 -8.47 8.13
N PHE A 64 -15.19 -7.34 8.50
CA PHE A 64 -15.48 -6.05 7.86
C PHE A 64 -15.26 -6.09 6.34
N LEU A 65 -14.12 -6.59 5.86
CA LEU A 65 -13.84 -6.68 4.43
C LEU A 65 -14.85 -7.59 3.71
N GLN A 66 -15.25 -8.69 4.34
CA GLN A 66 -16.29 -9.58 3.83
C GLN A 66 -17.65 -8.90 3.75
N GLU A 67 -18.06 -8.16 4.78
CA GLU A 67 -19.32 -7.39 4.80
C GLU A 67 -19.34 -6.30 3.72
N GLN A 68 -18.19 -5.70 3.43
CA GLN A 68 -18.04 -4.74 2.32
C GLN A 68 -17.94 -5.43 0.94
N GLY A 69 -18.00 -6.76 0.88
CA GLY A 69 -17.91 -7.52 -0.38
C GLY A 69 -16.52 -7.48 -1.02
N VAL A 70 -15.48 -7.16 -0.26
CA VAL A 70 -14.11 -7.01 -0.76
C VAL A 70 -13.43 -8.36 -0.79
N GLN A 71 -13.01 -8.78 -1.98
CA GLN A 71 -12.15 -9.94 -2.14
C GLN A 71 -10.71 -9.59 -1.72
N VAL A 72 -10.18 -10.31 -0.72
CA VAL A 72 -8.80 -10.17 -0.28
C VAL A 72 -7.91 -11.18 -0.99
N LEU A 73 -6.77 -10.74 -1.53
CA LEU A 73 -5.77 -11.64 -2.11
C LEU A 73 -5.12 -12.48 -1.01
N GLU A 74 -5.04 -13.80 -1.23
CA GLU A 74 -4.27 -14.66 -0.34
C GLU A 74 -2.78 -14.26 -0.38
N TRP A 75 -2.20 -14.04 0.81
CA TRP A 75 -0.87 -13.48 0.93
C TRP A 75 0.09 -14.40 1.67
N THR A 76 1.25 -14.66 1.05
CA THR A 76 2.31 -15.45 1.69
C THR A 76 3.08 -14.60 2.71
N PRO A 77 3.29 -15.10 3.95
CA PRO A 77 4.09 -14.39 4.94
C PRO A 77 5.51 -14.07 4.42
N ARG A 78 6.11 -12.99 4.93
CA ARG A 78 7.51 -12.60 4.67
C ARG A 78 7.87 -12.42 3.18
N SER A 79 6.91 -11.98 2.36
CA SER A 79 7.11 -11.77 0.91
C SER A 79 7.03 -10.29 0.52
N PRO A 80 7.86 -9.39 1.10
CA PRO A 80 7.79 -7.96 0.78
C PRO A 80 8.17 -7.66 -0.69
N ASP A 81 8.93 -8.54 -1.32
CA ASP A 81 9.33 -8.45 -2.72
C ASP A 81 8.15 -8.69 -3.68
N LEU A 82 7.12 -9.39 -3.23
CA LEU A 82 5.85 -9.52 -3.93
C LEU A 82 4.90 -8.34 -3.68
N ASN A 83 5.24 -7.39 -2.79
CA ASN A 83 4.40 -6.24 -2.48
C ASN A 83 4.91 -4.97 -3.20
N PRO A 84 4.30 -4.54 -4.31
CA PRO A 84 4.78 -3.40 -5.08
C PRO A 84 4.81 -2.08 -4.31
N ILE A 85 4.02 -1.95 -3.24
CA ILE A 85 3.98 -0.72 -2.44
C ILE A 85 5.30 -0.47 -1.71
N GLU A 86 6.08 -1.51 -1.42
CA GLU A 86 7.40 -1.37 -0.79
C GLU A 86 8.37 -0.59 -1.68
N ASN A 87 8.34 -0.84 -3.00
CA ASN A 87 9.11 -0.05 -3.94
C ASN A 87 8.57 1.38 -4.05
N LEU A 88 7.25 1.55 -3.96
CA LEU A 88 6.62 2.88 -3.98
C LEU A 88 7.02 3.71 -2.73
N TRP A 89 7.10 3.07 -1.56
CA TRP A 89 7.63 3.69 -0.34
C TRP A 89 9.09 4.11 -0.48
N SER A 90 9.92 3.29 -1.14
CA SER A 90 11.30 3.65 -1.45
C SER A 90 11.38 4.89 -2.35
N ILE A 91 10.53 4.96 -3.39
CA ILE A 91 10.44 6.11 -4.30
C ILE A 91 9.99 7.36 -3.54
N LEU A 92 8.94 7.25 -2.71
CA LEU A 92 8.42 8.34 -1.90
C LEU A 92 9.51 8.89 -0.97
N THR A 93 10.21 8.00 -0.25
CA THR A 93 11.28 8.37 0.69
C THR A 93 12.40 9.13 -0.04
N ARG A 94 12.84 8.65 -1.20
CA ARG A 94 13.88 9.32 -2.01
C ARG A 94 13.45 10.72 -2.47
N ARG A 95 12.17 10.92 -2.78
CA ARG A 95 11.62 12.23 -3.17
C ARG A 95 11.54 13.19 -1.98
N VAL A 96 11.07 12.71 -0.83
CA VAL A 96 10.93 13.51 0.41
C VAL A 96 12.29 14.03 0.88
N TYR A 97 13.31 13.17 0.87
CA TYR A 97 14.66 13.48 1.36
C TYR A 97 15.66 13.84 0.24
N HIS A 98 15.16 14.22 -0.95
CA HIS A 98 16.01 14.60 -2.08
C HIS A 98 17.00 15.71 -1.70
N ASN A 99 18.23 15.64 -2.22
CA ASN A 99 19.35 16.54 -1.90
C ASN A 99 19.67 16.65 -0.39
N GLY A 100 19.37 15.60 0.38
CA GLY A 100 19.67 15.58 1.82
C GLY A 100 18.77 16.47 2.66
N ARG A 101 17.61 16.89 2.13
CA ARG A 101 16.62 17.72 2.83
C ARG A 101 16.31 17.13 4.22
N GLN A 102 16.33 17.99 5.24
CA GLN A 102 15.94 17.64 6.62
C GLN A 102 14.67 18.42 7.01
N PHE A 103 13.98 17.94 8.05
CA PHE A 103 12.75 18.53 8.56
C PHE A 103 12.86 18.78 10.05
N ASN A 104 12.39 19.94 10.51
CA ASN A 104 12.51 20.33 11.91
C ASN A 104 11.22 20.01 12.71
N SER A 105 10.15 19.62 12.02
CA SER A 105 8.90 19.23 12.66
C SER A 105 8.18 18.13 11.90
N VAL A 106 7.31 17.40 12.61
CA VAL A 106 6.41 16.42 12.00
C VAL A 106 5.46 17.11 11.00
N ALA A 107 5.01 18.33 11.27
CA ALA A 107 4.12 19.07 10.37
C ALA A 107 4.78 19.36 9.02
N GLU A 108 6.03 19.85 9.01
CA GLU A 108 6.79 20.06 7.78
C GLU A 108 7.02 18.75 7.00
N LEU A 109 7.34 17.67 7.71
CA LEU A 109 7.52 16.36 7.11
C LEU A 109 6.22 15.84 6.48
N ARG A 110 5.07 16.03 7.13
CA ARG A 110 3.76 15.63 6.58
C ARG A 110 3.46 16.34 5.27
N VAL A 111 3.64 17.66 5.23
CA VAL A 111 3.44 18.47 4.01
C VAL A 111 4.36 17.98 2.88
N ALA A 112 5.62 17.67 3.19
CA ALA A 112 6.54 17.15 2.19
C ALA A 112 6.19 15.73 1.69
N ILE A 113 5.71 14.87 2.59
CA ILE A 113 5.21 13.52 2.24
C ILE A 113 3.99 13.63 1.31
N GLU A 114 3.02 14.48 1.65
CA GLU A 114 1.82 14.71 0.82
C GLU A 114 2.20 15.23 -0.57
N ALA A 115 3.04 16.28 -0.64
CA ALA A 115 3.48 16.83 -1.92
C ALA A 115 4.25 15.80 -2.76
N ALA A 116 5.13 15.01 -2.13
CA ALA A 116 5.89 13.97 -2.82
C ALA A 116 5.00 12.82 -3.28
N TRP A 117 3.99 12.44 -2.49
CA TRP A 117 2.99 11.44 -2.83
C TRP A 117 2.17 11.91 -4.02
N GLU A 118 1.52 13.08 -3.94
CA GLU A 118 0.69 13.60 -5.04
C GLU A 118 1.46 13.67 -6.37
N GLY A 119 2.72 14.10 -6.32
CA GLY A 119 3.60 14.16 -7.49
C GLY A 119 4.04 12.81 -8.08
N ILE A 120 3.65 11.66 -7.52
CA ILE A 120 3.95 10.34 -8.11
C ILE A 120 3.13 10.16 -9.39
N ASP A 121 3.86 10.02 -10.50
CA ASP A 121 3.35 9.79 -11.85
C ASP A 121 2.66 8.42 -11.94
N SER A 122 1.50 8.38 -12.59
CA SER A 122 0.75 7.15 -12.85
C SER A 122 1.54 6.13 -13.67
N LYS A 123 2.52 6.56 -14.48
CA LYS A 123 3.46 5.66 -15.18
C LYS A 123 4.29 4.82 -14.22
N ILE A 124 4.71 5.39 -13.08
CA ILE A 124 5.45 4.65 -12.05
C ILE A 124 4.52 3.60 -11.44
N LEU A 125 3.30 3.98 -11.06
CA LEU A 125 2.31 3.08 -10.48
C LEU A 125 2.02 1.90 -11.40
N ARG A 126 1.76 2.19 -12.67
CA ARG A 126 1.52 1.17 -13.70
C ARG A 126 2.72 0.25 -13.88
N SER A 127 3.93 0.79 -13.99
CA SER A 127 5.15 -0.03 -14.12
C SER A 127 5.37 -0.97 -12.93
N LEU A 128 4.99 -0.55 -11.72
CA LEU A 128 5.09 -1.40 -10.53
C LEU A 128 4.06 -2.54 -10.59
N VAL A 129 2.81 -2.25 -10.96
CA VAL A 129 1.78 -3.29 -11.13
C VAL A 129 2.14 -4.26 -12.26
N ASP A 130 2.56 -3.76 -13.42
CA ASP A 130 2.95 -4.57 -14.59
C ASP A 130 4.19 -5.44 -14.31
N SER A 131 4.94 -5.16 -13.25
CA SER A 131 6.07 -6.01 -12.84
C SER A 131 5.63 -7.30 -12.15
N MET A 132 4.42 -7.36 -11.58
CA MET A 132 3.97 -8.47 -10.73
C MET A 132 4.05 -9.85 -11.37
N PRO A 133 3.63 -10.07 -12.63
CA PRO A 133 3.78 -11.38 -13.27
C PRO A 133 5.24 -11.85 -13.29
N ARG A 134 6.20 -10.95 -13.53
CA ARG A 134 7.64 -11.27 -13.52
C ARG A 134 8.15 -11.58 -12.11
N ARG A 135 7.66 -10.87 -11.09
CA ARG A 135 8.03 -11.15 -9.68
C ARG A 135 7.55 -12.54 -9.26
N CYS A 136 6.29 -12.87 -9.54
CA CYS A 136 5.72 -14.18 -9.23
C CYS A 136 6.47 -15.29 -9.95
N GLN A 137 6.80 -15.10 -11.24
CA GLN A 137 7.60 -16.05 -12.01
C GLN A 137 8.98 -16.28 -11.37
N GLU A 138 9.66 -15.21 -10.95
CA GLU A 138 10.97 -15.33 -10.31
C GLU A 138 10.90 -16.05 -8.96
N VAL A 139 9.86 -15.82 -8.15
CA VAL A 139 9.63 -16.59 -6.91
C VAL A 139 9.50 -18.08 -7.21
N ILE A 140 8.76 -18.44 -8.26
CA ILE A 140 8.59 -19.85 -8.69
C ILE A 140 9.95 -20.43 -9.11
N GLU A 141 10.68 -19.73 -9.97
CA GLU A 141 12.01 -20.16 -10.45
C GLU A 141 13.02 -20.32 -9.30
N LYS A 142 12.89 -19.49 -8.26
CA LYS A 142 13.71 -19.53 -7.06
C LYS A 142 13.18 -20.48 -5.98
N ASN A 143 12.14 -21.27 -6.25
CA ASN A 143 11.51 -22.19 -5.30
C ASN A 143 11.09 -21.51 -3.99
N GLY A 144 10.47 -20.33 -4.08
CA GLY A 144 10.03 -19.57 -2.91
C GLY A 144 11.11 -18.70 -2.25
N ASN A 145 12.34 -18.68 -2.77
CA ASN A 145 13.39 -17.80 -2.24
C ASN A 145 13.24 -16.35 -2.76
N LYS A 146 13.93 -15.44 -2.07
CA LYS A 146 13.90 -13.99 -2.31
C LYS A 146 14.21 -13.61 -3.77
N THR A 147 13.38 -12.75 -4.35
CA THR A 147 13.62 -12.15 -5.67
C THR A 147 14.60 -10.96 -5.58
N HIS A 148 14.95 -10.36 -6.74
CA HIS A 148 15.77 -9.16 -6.78
C HIS A 148 14.97 -7.85 -6.56
N TYR A 149 13.65 -7.93 -6.40
CA TYR A 149 12.74 -6.79 -6.25
C TYR A 149 12.72 -6.19 -4.83
#